data_AF-N1WQH8-F1
#
_entry.id   AF-N1WQH8-F1
#
_cell.length_a   1.000
_cell.length_b   1.000
_cell.length_c   1.000
_cell.angle_alpha   90.00
_cell.angle_beta   90.00
_cell.angle_gamma   90.00
#
_symmetry.space_group_name_H-M   'P 1'
#
loop_
_entity.id
_entity.type
_entity.pdbx_description
1 polymer ?
#
loop_
_entity_poly.entity_id
_entity_poly.type
_entity_poly.pdbx_seq_one_letter_code
_entity_poly.pdbx_strand_id
1 'polypeptide(L)' 'MTEENHCYENAVAERVNKTLKYEFGFVNSFASFKEAIVAVKRVVSLYNKVRLHRHLGFLTPEFVLRAS' A
#
# COMPACT_ATOMS: atom_id res chain seq x y z
N MET A 1 -9.17 3.51 -9.84
CA MET A 1 -10.59 3.90 -9.66
C MET A 1 -10.60 5.40 -9.42
N THR A 2 -10.79 6.32 -10.36
CA THR A 2 -11.38 6.44 -11.72
C THR A 2 -10.55 7.53 -12.46
N GLU A 3 -10.34 7.59 -13.78
CA GLU A 3 -11.25 7.80 -14.93
C GLU A 3 -11.00 6.78 -16.09
N GLU A 4 -11.85 6.82 -17.11
CA GLU A 4 -11.82 5.93 -18.29
C GLU A 4 -10.42 5.94 -18.97
N ASN A 5 -9.70 4.82 -18.90
CA ASN A 5 -8.48 4.51 -19.68
C ASN A 5 -7.08 5.04 -19.27
N HIS A 6 -6.83 5.46 -18.02
CA HIS A 6 -5.44 5.56 -17.53
C HIS A 6 -4.94 4.24 -16.92
N CYS A 7 -4.53 3.31 -17.79
CA CYS A 7 -3.90 2.03 -17.42
C CYS A 7 -2.71 2.19 -16.46
N TYR A 8 -2.02 3.33 -16.50
CA TYR A 8 -0.87 3.63 -15.64
C TYR A 8 -1.26 3.85 -14.17
N GLU A 9 -2.34 4.59 -13.91
CA GLU A 9 -2.83 4.83 -12.55
C GLU A 9 -3.38 3.54 -11.93
N ASN A 10 -4.10 2.75 -12.73
CA ASN A 10 -4.56 1.44 -12.31
C ASN A 10 -3.38 0.50 -12.05
N ALA A 11 -2.30 0.54 -12.85
CA ALA A 11 -1.12 -0.29 -12.61
C ALA A 11 -0.40 0.04 -11.29
N VAL A 12 -0.33 1.32 -10.92
CA VAL A 12 0.22 1.74 -9.61
C VAL A 12 -0.68 1.27 -8.48
N ALA A 13 -1.99 1.48 -8.58
CA ALA A 13 -2.97 1.02 -7.59
C ALA A 13 -2.96 -0.51 -7.44
N GLU A 14 -2.89 -1.25 -8.55
CA GLU A 14 -2.81 -2.71 -8.57
C GLU A 14 -1.53 -3.21 -7.90
N ARG A 15 -0.39 -2.55 -8.12
CA ARG A 15 0.86 -2.91 -7.43
C ARG A 15 0.72 -2.75 -5.92
N VAL A 16 0.10 -1.66 -5.46
CA VAL A 16 -0.18 -1.46 -4.03
C VAL A 16 -1.12 -2.56 -3.53
N ASN A 17 -2.24 -2.80 -4.21
CA ASN A 17 -3.21 -3.84 -3.83
C ASN A 17 -2.60 -5.23 -3.78
N LYS A 18 -1.71 -5.57 -4.72
CA LYS A 18 -0.96 -6.84 -4.73
C LYS A 18 -0.05 -6.96 -3.51
N THR A 19 0.64 -5.88 -3.17
CA THR A 19 1.48 -5.81 -1.95
C THR A 19 0.62 -6.04 -0.70
N LEU A 20 -0.51 -5.34 -0.58
CA LEU A 20 -1.44 -5.52 0.55
C LEU A 20 -1.92 -6.97 0.64
N LYS A 21 -2.39 -7.54 -0.48
CA LYS A 21 -2.97 -8.89 -0.54
C LYS A 21 -1.97 -9.97 -0.17
N TYR A 22 -0.79 -9.98 -0.81
CA TYR A 22 0.13 -11.11 -0.73
C TYR A 22 1.25 -10.93 0.29
N GLU A 23 1.75 -9.70 0.49
CA GLU A 23 2.89 -9.48 1.39
C GLU A 23 2.45 -9.18 2.83
N PHE A 24 1.29 -8.56 3.01
CA PHE A 24 0.76 -8.23 4.33
C PHE A 24 -0.31 -9.20 4.84
N GLY A 25 -0.49 -10.34 4.17
CA GLY A 25 -1.33 -11.44 4.67
C GLY A 25 -2.84 -11.23 4.54
N PHE A 26 -3.29 -10.30 3.67
CA PHE A 26 -4.71 -10.07 3.36
C PHE A 26 -5.30 -11.13 2.41
N VAL A 27 -4.68 -12.33 2.36
CA VAL A 27 -5.19 -13.46 1.59
C VAL A 27 -6.44 -14.05 2.27
N ASN A 28 -6.54 -13.93 3.58
CA ASN A 28 -7.66 -14.43 4.38
C ASN A 28 -8.73 -13.36 4.61
N SER A 29 -9.97 -13.79 4.86
CA SER A 29 -11.05 -12.92 5.30
C SER A 29 -10.86 -12.47 6.75
N PHE A 30 -11.35 -11.27 7.06
CA PHE A 30 -11.41 -10.76 8.44
C PHE A 30 -12.72 -11.19 9.10
N ALA A 31 -12.69 -11.42 10.42
CA ALA A 31 -13.88 -11.82 11.16
C ALA A 31 -14.88 -10.66 11.33
N SER A 32 -14.40 -9.41 11.23
CA SER A 32 -15.26 -8.23 11.28
C SER A 32 -14.72 -7.06 10.46
N PHE A 33 -15.60 -6.16 10.06
CA PHE A 33 -15.22 -4.91 9.38
C PHE A 33 -14.26 -4.05 10.23
N LYS A 34 -14.44 -4.05 11.56
CA LYS A 34 -13.57 -3.33 12.49
C LYS A 34 -12.13 -3.86 12.46
N GLU A 35 -11.98 -5.18 12.43
CA GLU A 35 -10.67 -5.84 12.32
C GLU A 35 -10.00 -5.49 10.99
N ALA A 36 -10.74 -5.56 9.89
CA ALA A 36 -10.26 -5.17 8.57
C ALA A 36 -9.74 -3.72 8.57
N ILE A 37 -10.48 -2.76 9.15
CA ILE A 37 -10.02 -1.36 9.25
C ILE A 37 -8.70 -1.26 10.03
N VAL A 38 -8.58 -1.95 11.16
CA VAL A 38 -7.35 -1.90 11.98
C VAL A 38 -6.18 -2.49 11.21
N ALA A 39 -6.37 -3.62 10.54
CA ALA A 39 -5.35 -4.25 9.71
C ALA A 39 -4.92 -3.31 8.58
N VAL A 40 -5.87 -2.71 7.84
CA VAL A 40 -5.57 -1.79 6.74
C VAL A 40 -4.76 -0.60 7.23
N LYS A 41 -5.17 0.03 8.34
CA LYS A 41 -4.43 1.16 8.94
C LYS A 41 -2.98 0.79 9.29
N ARG A 42 -2.77 -0.40 9.86
CA ARG A 42 -1.43 -0.89 10.19
C ARG A 42 -0.58 -1.06 8.94
N VAL A 43 -1.14 -1.69 7.91
CA VAL A 43 -0.40 -1.93 6.67
C VAL A 43 -0.06 -0.64 5.94
N VAL A 44 -0.99 0.30 5.86
CA VAL A 44 -0.72 1.62 5.26
C VAL A 44 0.43 2.32 5.99
N SER A 45 0.43 2.24 7.33
CA SER A 45 1.55 2.76 8.13
C SER A 45 2.87 2.04 7.82
N LEU A 46 2.88 0.70 7.75
CA LEU A 46 4.08 -0.06 7.40
C LEU A 46 4.60 0.27 6.00
N TYR A 47 3.72 0.39 5.02
CA TYR A 47 4.07 0.73 3.65
C TYR A 47 4.73 2.12 3.54
N ASN A 48 4.18 3.10 4.26
CA ASN A 48 4.65 4.49 4.20
C ASN A 48 5.90 4.74 5.07
N LYS A 49 6.04 4.05 6.20
CA LYS A 49 7.05 4.39 7.21
C LYS A 49 8.17 3.37 7.35
N VAL A 50 7.95 2.12 6.95
CA VAL A 50 8.88 1.01 7.22
C VAL A 50 9.38 0.36 5.92
N ARG A 51 8.49 0.16 4.94
CA ARG A 51 8.87 -0.47 3.67
C ARG A 51 9.86 0.40 2.90
N LEU A 52 11.02 -0.16 2.60
CA LEU A 52 12.00 0.45 1.70
C LEU A 52 11.61 0.19 0.25
N HIS A 53 11.62 1.25 -0.57
CA HIS A 53 11.28 1.14 -1.99
C HIS A 53 12.52 1.33 -2.84
N ARG A 54 12.84 0.33 -3.67
CA ARG A 54 13.99 0.38 -4.58
C ARG A 54 13.98 1.60 -5.50
N HIS A 55 12.80 1.98 -6.00
CA HIS A 55 12.62 3.14 -6.89
C HIS A 55 12.85 4.48 -6.16
N LEU A 56 12.74 4.48 -4.83
CA LEU A 56 13.05 5.62 -3.97
C LEU A 56 14.48 5.55 -3.41
N GLY A 57 15.37 4.75 -4.01
CA GLY A 57 16.75 4.61 -3.50
C GLY A 57 16.82 3.91 -2.15
N PHE A 58 15.94 2.93 -1.89
CA PHE A 58 15.79 2.27 -0.59
C PHE A 58 15.38 3.21 0.55
N LEU A 59 14.62 4.25 0.21
CA LEU A 59 13.97 5.13 1.18
C LEU A 59 12.49 4.77 1.35
N THR A 60 11.90 5.26 2.43
CA THR A 60 10.47 5.11 2.71
C THR A 60 9.68 6.24 2.05
N PRO A 61 8.40 6.04 1.69
CA PRO A 61 7.58 7.10 1.12
C PRO A 61 7.48 8.32 2.05
N GLU A 62 7.36 8.10 3.36
CA GLU A 62 7.32 9.17 4.36
C GLU A 62 8.63 9.96 4.41
N PHE A 63 9.78 9.30 4.25
CA PHE A 63 11.08 9.99 4.21
C PHE A 63 11.17 10.94 3.00
N VAL A 64 10.83 10.44 1.80
CA VAL A 64 10.89 11.24 0.57
C VAL A 64 9.93 12.43 0.63
N LEU A 65 8.70 12.21 1.11
CA LEU A 65 7.70 13.27 1.26
C LEU A 65 8.14 14.38 2.22
N ARG A 66 8.82 14.03 3.33
CA ARG A 66 9.33 15.00 4.31
C ARG A 66 10.59 15.74 3.88
N ALA A 67 11.32 15.19 2.91
CA ALA A 67 12.53 15.80 2.35
C ALA A 67 12.24 16.73 1.15
N SER A 68 10.96 16.86 0.76
CA SER A 68 10.45 17.71 -0.31
C SER A 68 9.90 19.03 0.26
#